data_AF-A0A2V1BF29-F1
#
_entry.id   AF-A0A2V1BF29-F1
#
_cell.length_a   1.000
_cell.length_b   1.000
_cell.length_c   1.000
_cell.angle_alpha   90.00
_cell.angle_beta   90.00
_cell.angle_gamma   90.00
#
_symmetry.space_group_name_H-M   'P 1'
#
loop_
_entity.id
_entity.type
_entity.pdbx_description
1 polymer ?
#
loop_
_entity_poly.entity_id
_entity_poly.type
_entity_poly.pdbx_seq_one_letter_code
_entity_poly.pdbx_strand_id
1 'polypeptide(L)'
;MDHGGCNAVVADLRAQFVRSLGACIPRKAAWYSIRSNVVAFACNYGSVAPNNCHPITADNYDRFWASTVRISRDCGSFVAGIVDPPWFGVHFGYMIHYPGLDFCGNAWGSKLDHC
;
A
#
# COMPACT_ATOMS: atom_id res chain seq x y z
N MET A 1 -8.08 -11.55 -12.85
CA MET A 1 -6.79 -10.89 -12.51
C MET A 1 -5.77 -11.96 -12.11
N ASP A 2 -4.49 -11.75 -12.39
CA ASP A 2 -3.41 -12.70 -12.07
C ASP A 2 -3.06 -12.68 -10.57
N HIS A 3 -3.45 -13.73 -9.85
CA HIS A 3 -3.16 -13.90 -8.43
C HIS A 3 -1.64 -14.05 -8.15
N GLY A 4 -0.86 -14.53 -9.13
CA GLY A 4 0.59 -14.65 -9.01
C GLY A 4 1.29 -13.30 -8.99
N GLY A 5 0.88 -12.39 -9.88
CA GLY A 5 1.36 -11.01 -9.93
C GLY A 5 1.09 -10.22 -8.64
N CYS A 6 -0.10 -10.41 -8.04
CA CYS A 6 -0.40 -9.75 -6.77
C CYS A 6 0.50 -10.23 -5.62
N ASN A 7 0.59 -11.54 -5.40
CA ASN A 7 1.38 -12.05 -4.28
C ASN A 7 2.85 -11.65 -4.38
N ALA A 8 3.39 -11.60 -5.60
CA ALA A 8 4.75 -11.14 -5.84
C ALA A 8 4.93 -9.64 -5.51
N VAL A 9 4.01 -8.77 -5.96
CA VAL A 9 4.14 -7.33 -5.71
C VAL A 9 3.94 -6.98 -4.23
N VAL A 10 3.05 -7.70 -3.52
CA VAL A 10 2.85 -7.55 -2.09
C VAL A 10 4.04 -8.07 -1.29
N ALA A 11 4.64 -9.19 -1.71
CA ALA A 11 5.84 -9.73 -1.09
C ALA A 11 7.01 -8.74 -1.20
N ASP A 12 7.18 -8.09 -2.35
CA ASP A 12 8.20 -7.06 -2.53
C ASP A 12 7.96 -5.84 -1.63
N LEU A 13 6.72 -5.33 -1.57
CA LEU A 13 6.37 -4.22 -0.67
C LEU A 13 6.67 -4.57 0.79
N ARG A 14 6.30 -5.78 1.21
CA ARG A 14 6.59 -6.27 2.55
C ARG A 14 8.08 -6.42 2.83
N ALA A 15 8.85 -6.89 1.86
CA ALA A 15 10.31 -6.98 1.98
C ALA A 15 10.95 -5.59 2.15
N GLN A 16 10.37 -4.53 1.56
CA GLN A 16 10.81 -3.16 1.83
C GLN A 16 10.57 -2.79 3.30
N PHE A 17 9.37 -3.03 3.85
CA PHE A 17 9.10 -2.73 5.26
C PHE A 17 10.04 -3.46 6.23
N VAL A 18 10.32 -4.74 6.00
CA VAL A 18 11.27 -5.53 6.82
C VAL A 18 12.66 -4.89 6.84
N ARG A 19 13.19 -4.54 5.66
CA ARG A 19 14.54 -3.98 5.51
C ARG A 19 14.64 -2.55 6.05
N SER A 20 13.52 -1.94 6.37
CA SER A 20 13.42 -0.54 6.72
C SER A 20 12.70 -0.32 8.03
N LEU A 21 12.76 -1.30 8.92
CA LEU A 21 12.47 -1.10 10.34
C LEU A 21 13.32 0.07 10.86
N GLY A 22 12.66 1.05 11.48
CA GLY A 22 13.27 2.32 11.92
C GLY A 22 13.23 3.43 10.86
N ALA A 23 12.86 3.13 9.62
CA ALA A 23 12.55 4.15 8.61
C ALA A 23 11.13 4.70 8.82
N CYS A 24 10.74 5.63 7.96
CA CYS A 24 9.41 6.21 8.01
C CYS A 24 8.91 6.55 6.60
N ILE A 25 7.60 6.62 6.44
CA ILE A 25 6.94 7.07 5.21
C ILE A 25 6.71 8.59 5.33
N PRO A 26 7.40 9.45 4.56
CA PRO A 26 7.18 10.90 4.63
C PRO A 26 5.75 11.28 4.26
N ARG A 27 5.26 12.39 4.79
CA ARG A 27 3.94 12.93 4.46
C ARG A 27 3.85 13.23 2.95
N LYS A 28 2.73 12.85 2.34
CA LYS A 28 2.47 12.88 0.89
C LYS A 28 3.43 12.02 0.07
N ALA A 29 4.16 11.09 0.69
CA ALA A 29 4.97 10.10 0.00
C ALA A 29 4.37 8.70 0.20
N ALA A 30 4.91 7.76 -0.56
CA ALA A 30 4.49 6.37 -0.51
C ALA A 30 5.63 5.40 -0.69
N TRP A 31 5.42 4.22 -0.10
CA TRP A 31 6.21 3.03 -0.37
C TRP A 31 5.39 2.18 -1.31
N TYR A 32 6.02 1.66 -2.37
CA TYR A 32 5.29 0.90 -3.38
C TYR A 32 6.19 -0.15 -4.02
N SER A 33 5.55 -1.16 -4.59
CA SER A 33 6.19 -2.10 -5.51
C SER A 33 5.33 -2.21 -6.76
N ILE A 34 5.96 -2.35 -7.92
CA ILE A 34 5.30 -2.56 -9.21
C ILE A 34 5.83 -3.87 -9.79
N ARG A 35 4.92 -4.73 -10.22
CA ARG A 35 5.25 -5.88 -11.08
C ARG A 35 4.26 -5.97 -12.22
N SER A 36 4.76 -6.20 -13.43
CA SER A 36 3.96 -6.24 -14.65
C SER A 36 3.08 -4.98 -14.77
N ASN A 37 1.77 -5.11 -14.62
CA ASN A 37 0.79 -4.03 -14.70
C ASN A 37 0.08 -3.80 -13.37
N VAL A 38 0.68 -4.14 -12.23
CA VAL A 38 0.05 -3.99 -10.91
C VAL A 38 1.00 -3.33 -9.92
N VAL A 39 0.43 -2.54 -9.00
CA VAL A 39 1.15 -1.85 -7.93
C VAL A 39 0.51 -2.16 -6.59
N ALA A 40 1.33 -2.49 -5.59
CA ALA A 40 0.94 -2.46 -4.17
C ALA A 40 1.62 -1.27 -3.50
N PHE A 41 0.90 -0.54 -2.66
CA PHE A 41 1.40 0.71 -2.08
C PHE A 41 0.93 0.95 -0.64
N ALA A 42 1.69 1.79 0.07
CA ALA A 42 1.37 2.38 1.37
C ALA A 42 1.64 3.89 1.32
N CYS A 43 0.58 4.69 1.34
CA CYS A 43 0.63 6.15 1.22
C CYS A 43 0.42 6.82 2.57
N ASN A 44 1.32 7.73 2.97
CA ASN A 44 1.12 8.56 4.15
C ASN A 44 0.44 9.89 3.76
N TYR A 45 -0.86 9.95 4.00
CA TYR A 45 -1.71 11.11 3.71
C TYR A 45 -1.69 12.19 4.78
N GLY A 46 -1.53 11.77 6.03
CA GLY A 46 -1.94 12.60 7.15
C GLY A 46 -1.20 12.35 8.44
N SER A 47 0.02 11.78 8.41
CA SER A 47 0.77 11.54 9.63
C SER A 47 0.77 12.79 10.52
N VAL A 48 0.24 12.59 11.71
CA VAL A 48 0.17 13.51 12.85
C VAL A 48 1.46 13.50 13.67
N ALA A 49 2.49 12.79 13.23
CA ALA A 49 3.77 12.74 13.93
C ALA A 49 4.51 14.08 13.83
N PRO A 50 5.29 14.46 14.87
CA PRO A 50 5.98 15.75 14.94
C PRO A 50 6.98 16.01 13.80
N ASN A 51 7.38 14.98 13.05
CA ASN A 51 8.32 15.05 11.94
C ASN A 51 7.67 14.92 10.55
N ASN A 52 6.32 15.01 10.44
CA ASN A 52 5.60 14.77 9.18
C ASN A 52 5.94 13.40 8.55
N CYS A 53 6.23 12.39 9.35
CA CYS A 53 6.59 11.06 8.88
C CYS A 53 5.81 9.99 9.63
N HIS A 54 5.41 8.90 8.98
CA HIS A 54 4.82 7.76 9.68
C HIS A 54 5.91 6.72 9.92
N PRO A 55 6.38 6.53 11.18
CA PRO A 55 7.48 5.61 11.45
C PRO A 55 7.04 4.15 11.26
N ILE A 56 7.96 3.31 10.78
CA ILE A 56 7.80 1.86 10.74
C ILE A 56 8.61 1.30 11.92
N THR A 57 7.93 0.98 13.01
CA THR A 57 8.52 0.49 14.25
C THR A 57 8.11 -0.95 14.52
N ALA A 58 8.81 -1.63 15.42
CA ALA A 58 8.40 -2.97 15.85
C ALA A 58 6.94 -2.98 16.38
N ASP A 59 6.53 -1.91 17.10
CA ASP A 59 5.20 -1.79 17.71
C ASP A 59 4.05 -1.69 16.69
N ASN A 60 4.32 -1.19 15.48
CA ASN A 60 3.31 -1.08 14.42
C ASN A 60 3.57 -2.00 13.23
N TYR A 61 4.68 -2.73 13.22
CA TYR A 61 5.05 -3.62 12.12
C TYR A 61 4.01 -4.70 11.85
N ASP A 62 3.39 -5.26 12.89
CA ASP A 62 2.30 -6.24 12.75
C ASP A 62 1.10 -5.67 11.98
N ARG A 63 0.90 -4.35 12.00
CA ARG A 63 -0.14 -3.68 11.21
C ARG A 63 0.24 -3.58 9.75
N PHE A 64 1.46 -3.13 9.45
CA PHE A 64 2.00 -3.17 8.08
C PHE A 64 1.89 -4.57 7.48
N TRP A 65 2.21 -5.59 8.30
CA TRP A 65 2.03 -6.98 7.93
C TRP A 65 0.57 -7.34 7.66
N ALA A 66 -0.33 -7.05 8.60
CA ALA A 66 -1.75 -7.37 8.45
C ALA A 66 -2.36 -6.72 7.20
N SER A 67 -2.01 -5.48 6.89
CA SER A 67 -2.47 -4.78 5.68
C SER A 67 -1.92 -5.44 4.41
N THR A 68 -0.65 -5.89 4.39
CA THR A 68 -0.12 -6.66 3.24
C THR A 68 -0.85 -7.99 3.05
N VAL A 69 -1.19 -8.70 4.13
CA VAL A 69 -1.97 -9.93 4.07
C VAL A 69 -3.38 -9.68 3.54
N ARG A 70 -4.03 -8.58 3.94
CA ARG A 70 -5.34 -8.17 3.41
C ARG A 70 -5.28 -7.90 1.92
N ILE A 71 -4.27 -7.14 1.46
CA ILE A 71 -4.07 -6.91 0.02
C ILE A 71 -3.92 -8.24 -0.72
N SER A 72 -3.06 -9.15 -0.26
CA SER A 72 -2.89 -10.47 -0.88
C SER A 72 -4.17 -11.30 -0.92
N ARG A 73 -5.01 -11.22 0.12
CA ARG A 73 -6.29 -11.94 0.19
C ARG A 73 -7.32 -11.37 -0.80
N ASP A 74 -7.40 -10.04 -0.90
CA ASP A 74 -8.45 -9.35 -1.64
C ASP A 74 -8.06 -9.14 -3.12
N CYS A 75 -6.78 -9.36 -3.44
CA CYS A 75 -6.28 -9.43 -4.79
C CYS A 75 -6.99 -10.48 -5.64
N GLY A 76 -7.64 -10.00 -6.71
CA GLY A 76 -8.45 -10.82 -7.62
C GLY A 76 -9.95 -10.60 -7.45
N SER A 77 -10.39 -10.12 -6.29
CA SER A 77 -11.79 -9.81 -6.00
C SER A 77 -12.09 -8.31 -6.08
N PHE A 78 -11.08 -7.47 -5.83
CA PHE A 78 -11.19 -6.01 -5.86
C PHE A 78 -10.25 -5.40 -6.91
N VAL A 79 -10.82 -4.57 -7.79
CA VAL A 79 -10.06 -3.70 -8.70
C VAL A 79 -9.81 -2.37 -8.02
N ALA A 80 -8.53 -2.12 -7.74
CA ALA A 80 -7.96 -0.81 -7.41
C ALA A 80 -8.48 -0.13 -6.13
N GLY A 81 -7.57 0.34 -5.28
CA GLY A 81 -7.91 1.29 -4.22
C GLY A 81 -7.33 0.94 -2.86
N ILE A 82 -7.79 1.68 -1.85
CA ILE A 82 -7.40 1.49 -0.45
C ILE A 82 -8.13 0.26 0.11
N VAL A 83 -7.39 -0.76 0.56
CA VAL A 83 -7.96 -2.00 1.13
C VAL A 83 -8.18 -1.88 2.65
N ASP A 84 -7.58 -0.88 3.29
CA ASP A 84 -7.63 -0.70 4.75
C ASP A 84 -8.03 0.74 5.11
N PRO A 85 -9.02 0.98 6.00
CA PRO A 85 -9.30 2.32 6.48
C PRO A 85 -8.02 2.99 7.02
N PRO A 86 -7.87 4.32 6.85
CA PRO A 86 -6.67 5.05 7.26
C PRO A 86 -6.27 4.69 8.69
N TRP A 87 -5.05 4.16 8.84
CA TRP A 87 -4.48 3.94 10.16
C TRP A 87 -3.43 5.01 10.42
N PHE A 88 -3.74 5.95 11.31
CA PHE A 88 -2.89 7.13 11.61
C PHE A 88 -2.42 7.87 10.34
N GLY A 89 -3.28 7.93 9.33
CA GLY A 89 -3.00 8.62 8.06
C GLY A 89 -2.20 7.81 7.04
N VAL A 90 -1.92 6.51 7.27
CA VAL A 90 -1.38 5.61 6.24
C VAL A 90 -2.50 4.80 5.61
N HIS A 91 -2.48 4.75 4.28
CA HIS A 91 -3.44 4.01 3.46
C HIS A 91 -2.71 2.94 2.65
N PHE A 92 -3.21 1.72 2.74
CA PHE A 92 -2.65 0.56 2.03
C PHE A 92 -3.55 0.18 0.88
N GLY A 93 -2.96 -0.15 -0.26
CA GLY A 93 -3.73 -0.42 -1.46
C GLY A 93 -3.04 -1.27 -2.50
N TYR A 94 -3.84 -1.69 -3.47
CA TYR A 94 -3.39 -2.39 -4.67
C TYR A 94 -4.21 -1.93 -5.87
N MET A 95 -3.57 -1.75 -7.02
CA MET A 95 -4.26 -1.34 -8.25
C MET A 95 -3.51 -1.75 -9.53
N ILE A 96 -4.20 -1.69 -10.67
CA ILE A 96 -3.56 -1.80 -11.98
C ILE A 96 -2.68 -0.56 -12.19
N HIS A 97 -1.40 -0.78 -12.44
CA HIS A 97 -0.43 0.25 -12.76
C HIS A 97 -0.44 0.58 -14.25
N TYR A 98 -0.46 1.86 -14.57
CA TYR A 98 -0.21 2.40 -15.89
C TYR A 98 0.64 3.68 -15.78
N PRO A 99 1.45 4.03 -16.80
CA PRO A 99 2.30 5.22 -16.75
C PRO A 99 1.49 6.49 -16.45
N GLY A 100 1.98 7.30 -15.51
CA GLY A 100 1.34 8.55 -15.09
C GLY A 100 0.25 8.39 -14.02
N LEU A 101 0.05 7.19 -13.47
CA LEU A 101 -0.87 6.93 -12.38
C LEU A 101 -0.38 7.56 -11.06
N ASP A 102 -1.13 8.53 -10.53
CA ASP A 102 -1.04 8.95 -9.13
C ASP A 102 -1.82 7.97 -8.26
N PHE A 103 -1.19 6.84 -7.90
CA PHE A 103 -1.86 5.79 -7.15
C PHE A 103 -2.25 6.23 -5.75
N CYS A 104 -1.51 7.12 -5.09
CA CYS A 104 -1.99 7.68 -3.85
C CYS A 104 -3.28 8.46 -4.15
N GLY A 105 -3.22 9.52 -4.95
CA GLY A 105 -4.36 10.40 -5.22
C GLY A 105 -5.60 9.64 -5.71
N ASN A 106 -5.38 8.61 -6.54
CA ASN A 106 -6.43 7.81 -7.16
C ASN A 106 -6.91 6.64 -6.28
N ALA A 107 -6.22 6.29 -5.19
CA ALA A 107 -6.64 5.19 -4.31
C ALA A 107 -7.99 5.45 -3.62
N TRP A 108 -8.37 6.74 -3.48
CA TRP A 108 -9.67 7.18 -2.97
C TRP A 108 -10.81 7.05 -3.99
N GLY A 109 -10.48 6.84 -5.26
CA GLY A 109 -11.38 6.99 -6.38
C GLY A 109 -11.47 5.77 -7.27
N SER A 110 -11.40 4.55 -6.70
CA SER A 110 -11.76 3.39 -7.52
C SER A 110 -13.23 3.48 -7.89
N LYS A 111 -13.47 3.82 -9.16
CA LYS A 111 -14.81 3.92 -9.77
C LYS A 111 -15.35 2.56 -10.21
N LEU A 112 -14.68 1.46 -9.85
CA LEU A 112 -15.04 0.12 -10.31
C LEU A 112 -15.36 -0.75 -9.10
N ASP A 113 -16.65 -0.94 -8.89
CA ASP A 113 -17.26 -1.83 -7.92
C ASP A 113 -17.33 -3.29 -8.39
N HIS A 114 -16.71 -3.62 -9.53
CA HIS A 114 -16.64 -4.96 -10.08
C HIS A 114 -15.48 -5.11 -11.09
N CYS A 115 -14.94 -6.34 -11.18
CA CYS A 115 -13.95 -6.80 -12.17
C CYS A 115 -14.55 -6.90 -13.59
#